data_AF-A0A966VUZ3-F1
#
_entry.id   AF-A0A966VUZ3-F1
#
_cell.length_a   1.000
_cell.length_b   1.000
_cell.length_c   1.000
_cell.angle_alpha   90.00
_cell.angle_beta   90.00
_cell.angle_gamma   90.00
#
_symmetry.space_group_name_H-M   'P 1'
#
loop_
_entity.id
_entity.type
_entity.pdbx_description
1 polymer ?
#
loop_
_entity_poly.entity_id
_entity_poly.type
_entity_poly.pdbx_seq_one_letter_code
_entity_poly.pdbx_strand_id
1 'polypeptide(L)'
;MKKPKLFTLCIGCLTLLACGDSNKGKNSNEKLGQNEKNKSIGVHAYIVKPESFAEEIEVPGNVIANESVEIHPEMAGRIIALNIQEGKTIEKGTLIAKLFDGDLVAQLKKLEVQLQLAQKTEERQSQLLKAQGISQQDYDISLLQVNNLKADIGIIKTNLDKTEIRAPFTGKMGLKNISVGAYVTPASVITSINQTNVLKVDFTVPEKYI
;
A
#
# COMPACT_ATOMS: atom_id res chain seq x y z
N MET A 1 -2.87 45.99 -16.01
CA MET A 1 -2.99 47.29 -15.29
C MET A 1 -2.80 47.01 -13.80
N LYS A 2 -1.78 47.55 -13.11
CA LYS A 2 -1.61 48.93 -12.58
C LYS A 2 -2.15 49.09 -11.12
N LYS A 3 -1.39 48.52 -10.16
CA LYS A 3 -0.78 49.16 -8.95
C LYS A 3 -1.18 50.64 -8.61
N PRO A 4 -0.96 51.17 -7.37
CA PRO A 4 -1.51 50.83 -6.02
C PRO A 4 -1.70 52.14 -5.15
N LYS A 5 -1.47 52.08 -3.81
CA LYS A 5 -1.15 53.18 -2.83
C LYS A 5 -2.30 53.96 -2.13
N LEU A 6 -2.18 54.11 -0.80
CA LEU A 6 -2.04 55.37 0.00
C LEU A 6 -1.93 54.99 1.50
N PHE A 7 -1.08 55.50 2.39
CA PHE A 7 0.08 56.43 2.38
C PHE A 7 -0.13 57.95 2.65
N THR A 8 0.05 58.34 3.93
CA THR A 8 0.41 59.66 4.53
C THR A 8 -0.40 60.94 4.24
N LEU A 9 -0.89 61.57 5.32
CA LEU A 9 -0.98 63.03 5.55
C LEU A 9 -1.12 63.23 7.09
N CYS A 10 -0.32 63.97 7.88
CA CYS A 10 0.25 65.33 7.86
C CYS A 10 -0.67 66.49 8.32
N ILE A 11 -0.33 67.05 9.51
CA ILE A 11 -0.22 68.49 9.86
C ILE A 11 -1.47 69.27 10.34
N GLY A 12 -1.26 70.11 11.38
CA GLY A 12 -2.14 71.20 11.88
C GLY A 12 -2.76 70.91 13.26
N CYS A 13 -2.40 71.50 14.40
CA CYS A 13 -1.70 72.74 14.77
C CYS A 13 -2.47 74.06 14.53
N LEU A 14 -3.23 74.53 15.53
CA LEU A 14 -3.29 75.95 15.91
C LEU A 14 -3.79 76.16 17.36
N THR A 15 -3.58 77.36 17.90
CA THR A 15 -3.52 77.71 19.33
C THR A 15 -4.52 78.80 19.73
N LEU A 16 -4.73 78.97 21.05
CA LEU A 16 -4.70 80.24 21.85
C LEU A 16 -5.61 80.09 23.11
N LEU A 17 -5.16 80.21 24.36
CA LEU A 17 -4.59 81.32 25.16
C LEU A 17 -5.63 82.22 25.88
N ALA A 18 -5.59 82.20 27.22
CA ALA A 18 -6.10 83.24 28.12
C ALA A 18 -5.21 83.28 29.40
N CYS A 19 -5.00 84.47 29.99
CA CYS A 19 -3.90 84.76 30.92
C CYS A 19 -4.33 85.21 32.34
N GLY A 20 -3.34 85.20 33.26
CA GLY A 20 -3.26 86.09 34.44
C GLY A 20 -3.30 85.39 35.80
N ASP A 21 -2.53 85.79 36.84
CA ASP A 21 -1.32 86.62 36.90
C ASP A 21 -0.53 86.27 38.20
N SER A 22 0.65 86.87 38.36
CA SER A 22 1.76 86.61 39.28
C SER A 22 1.60 87.06 40.75
N ASN A 23 2.41 86.48 41.66
CA ASN A 23 3.49 87.24 42.36
C ASN A 23 4.51 86.35 43.12
N LYS A 24 5.62 86.98 43.56
CA LYS A 24 6.89 86.43 44.11
C LYS A 24 6.79 85.86 45.54
N GLY A 25 7.67 84.91 45.87
CA GLY A 25 7.82 84.34 47.22
C GLY A 25 9.11 84.75 47.96
N LYS A 26 9.42 84.08 49.09
CA LYS A 26 10.74 84.07 49.77
C LYS A 26 10.87 82.95 50.83
N ASN A 27 12.01 82.26 50.77
CA ASN A 27 12.89 81.81 51.87
C ASN A 27 12.43 80.87 53.03
N SER A 28 12.94 79.64 52.94
CA SER A 28 13.92 78.98 53.86
C SER A 28 13.55 78.44 55.25
N ASN A 29 14.12 77.25 55.51
CA ASN A 29 14.37 76.58 56.81
C ASN A 29 13.14 75.98 57.54
N GLU A 30 13.21 74.79 58.16
CA GLU A 30 14.35 73.89 58.42
C GLU A 30 13.90 72.41 58.57
N LYS A 31 14.78 71.45 58.18
CA LYS A 31 15.12 70.14 58.80
C LYS A 31 14.01 69.23 59.42
N LEU A 32 14.09 67.90 59.35
CA LEU A 32 14.92 66.95 58.58
C LEU A 32 14.20 65.57 58.62
N GLY A 33 14.18 64.82 57.53
CA GLY A 33 13.65 63.46 57.48
C GLY A 33 14.16 62.73 56.25
N GLN A 34 14.88 61.62 56.47
CA GLN A 34 15.42 60.75 55.42
C GLN A 34 14.24 60.11 54.63
N ASN A 35 14.37 59.59 53.41
CA ASN A 35 15.56 59.06 52.74
C ASN A 35 15.38 59.05 51.20
N GLU A 36 16.50 58.84 50.50
CA GLU A 36 16.70 58.54 49.07
C GLU A 36 15.56 58.62 48.02
N LYS A 37 15.90 59.36 46.96
CA LYS A 37 15.29 59.29 45.63
C LYS A 37 15.18 57.84 45.16
N ASN A 38 14.01 57.42 44.70
CA ASN A 38 13.95 56.40 43.65
C ASN A 38 13.19 56.98 42.44
N LYS A 39 13.92 57.20 41.35
CA LYS A 39 13.41 57.79 40.11
C LYS A 39 12.73 56.67 39.35
N SER A 40 11.42 56.47 39.56
CA SER A 40 10.72 55.33 38.96
C SER A 40 10.84 55.37 37.43
N ILE A 41 11.38 54.29 36.88
CA ILE A 41 11.54 54.11 35.45
C ILE A 41 10.21 53.59 34.93
N GLY A 42 9.54 54.36 34.07
CA GLY A 42 8.33 53.91 33.40
C GLY A 42 8.63 52.72 32.50
N VAL A 43 8.02 51.58 32.78
CA VAL A 43 8.13 50.34 31.99
C VAL A 43 6.78 49.99 31.39
N HIS A 44 6.79 49.57 30.13
CA HIS A 44 5.60 49.02 29.48
C HIS A 44 5.59 47.50 29.67
N ALA A 45 4.47 46.98 30.18
CA ALA A 45 4.25 45.55 30.37
C ALA A 45 2.99 45.13 29.61
N TYR A 46 2.97 43.88 29.16
CA TYR A 46 1.82 43.25 28.51
C TYR A 46 1.41 42.00 29.31
N ILE A 47 0.11 41.84 29.55
CA ILE A 47 -0.42 40.66 30.24
C ILE A 47 -0.69 39.58 29.18
N VAL A 48 0.19 38.59 29.11
CA VAL A 48 -0.02 37.40 28.27
C VAL A 48 -1.10 36.50 28.89
N LYS A 49 -1.89 35.86 28.03
CA LYS A 49 -2.86 34.81 28.41
C LYS A 49 -2.38 33.48 27.83
N PRO A 50 -2.58 32.35 28.53
CA PRO A 50 -2.34 31.05 27.93
C PRO A 50 -3.37 30.80 26.83
N GLU A 51 -2.89 30.46 25.64
CA GLU A 51 -3.68 30.06 24.48
C GLU A 51 -3.10 28.75 23.94
N SER A 52 -3.94 27.90 23.36
CA SER A 52 -3.48 26.62 22.81
C SER A 52 -2.81 26.87 21.46
N PHE A 53 -1.52 26.56 21.37
CA PHE A 53 -0.75 26.63 20.13
C PHE A 53 -0.53 25.22 19.59
N ALA A 54 -0.88 25.00 18.32
CA ALA A 54 -0.57 23.78 17.59
C ALA A 54 0.60 24.06 16.64
N GLU A 55 1.67 23.28 16.74
CA GLU A 55 2.80 23.35 15.81
C GLU A 55 2.50 22.46 14.61
N GLU A 56 2.02 23.08 13.52
CA GLU A 56 1.82 22.40 12.24
C GLU A 56 3.16 22.28 11.48
N ILE A 57 3.43 21.11 10.91
CA ILE A 57 4.70 20.81 10.23
C ILE A 57 4.40 20.27 8.83
N GLU A 58 4.84 21.00 7.80
CA GLU A 58 4.80 20.53 6.42
C GLU A 58 6.03 19.67 6.12
N VAL A 59 5.82 18.39 5.80
CA VAL A 59 6.86 17.44 5.41
C VAL A 59 6.60 16.96 3.97
N PRO A 60 7.59 17.01 3.06
CA PRO A 60 7.43 16.42 1.73
C PRO A 60 7.32 14.89 1.84
N GLY A 61 6.28 14.32 1.25
CA GLY A 61 6.02 12.88 1.22
C GLY A 61 5.80 12.35 -0.20
N ASN A 62 6.16 11.08 -0.41
CA ASN A 62 5.96 10.38 -1.67
C ASN A 62 4.67 9.55 -1.62
N VAL A 63 3.86 9.61 -2.67
CA VAL A 63 2.66 8.77 -2.81
C VAL A 63 3.04 7.48 -3.53
N ILE A 64 2.85 6.34 -2.86
CA ILE A 64 3.15 5.00 -3.39
C ILE A 64 1.88 4.15 -3.48
N ALA A 65 1.87 3.17 -4.40
CA ALA A 65 0.79 2.19 -4.47
C ALA A 65 0.75 1.34 -3.18
N ASN A 66 -0.44 0.94 -2.71
CA ASN A 66 -0.54 0.09 -1.52
C ASN A 66 0.20 -1.25 -1.68
N GLU A 67 0.10 -1.84 -2.88
CA GLU A 67 0.70 -3.11 -3.30
C GLU A 67 1.21 -2.97 -4.74
N SER A 68 2.39 -3.54 -5.01
CA SER A 68 3.02 -3.60 -6.33
C SER A 68 3.74 -4.95 -6.43
N VAL A 69 3.39 -5.75 -7.44
CA VAL A 69 3.95 -7.10 -7.62
C VAL A 69 4.30 -7.32 -9.09
N GLU A 70 5.49 -7.85 -9.33
CA GLU A 70 5.88 -8.41 -10.61
C GLU A 70 5.33 -9.83 -10.76
N ILE A 71 4.71 -10.10 -11.90
CA ILE A 71 4.17 -11.41 -12.23
C ILE A 71 5.25 -12.22 -12.94
N HIS A 72 5.74 -13.25 -12.26
CA HIS A 72 6.68 -14.25 -12.77
C HIS A 72 5.92 -15.58 -12.99
N PRO A 73 6.32 -16.42 -13.96
CA PRO A 73 5.71 -17.73 -14.15
C PRO A 73 6.21 -18.72 -13.09
N GLU A 74 5.34 -19.58 -12.55
CA GLU A 74 5.76 -20.61 -11.59
C GLU A 74 6.58 -21.75 -12.22
N MET A 75 6.42 -21.96 -13.52
CA MET A 75 7.09 -23.02 -14.28
C MET A 75 7.71 -22.47 -15.57
N ALA A 76 8.80 -23.09 -16.02
CA ALA A 76 9.40 -22.76 -17.31
C ALA A 76 8.54 -23.34 -18.45
N GLY A 77 8.41 -22.60 -19.56
CA GLY A 77 7.62 -23.04 -20.70
C GLY A 77 7.48 -22.01 -21.81
N ARG A 78 6.87 -22.39 -22.93
CA ARG A 78 6.56 -21.50 -24.04
C ARG A 78 5.16 -20.90 -23.87
N ILE A 79 5.01 -19.60 -24.08
CA ILE A 79 3.72 -18.93 -23.99
C ILE A 79 2.86 -19.19 -25.24
N ILE A 80 1.63 -19.65 -25.03
CA ILE A 80 0.66 -19.91 -26.10
C ILE A 80 -0.41 -18.82 -26.23
N ALA A 81 -0.75 -18.16 -25.12
CA ALA A 81 -1.73 -17.08 -25.10
C ALA A 81 -1.32 -16.01 -24.08
N LEU A 82 -1.65 -14.75 -24.37
CA LEU A 82 -1.27 -13.59 -23.57
C LEU A 82 -2.37 -12.53 -23.66
N ASN A 83 -3.00 -12.23 -22.53
CA ASN A 83 -4.21 -11.41 -22.41
C ASN A 83 -3.89 -10.09 -21.69
N ILE A 84 -2.74 -9.50 -21.99
CA ILE A 84 -2.27 -8.25 -21.37
C ILE A 84 -2.83 -7.04 -22.13
N GLN A 85 -3.57 -6.19 -21.42
CA GLN A 85 -4.02 -4.86 -21.85
C GLN A 85 -3.37 -3.81 -20.95
N GLU A 86 -2.30 -3.19 -21.42
CA GLU A 86 -1.45 -2.28 -20.66
C GLU A 86 -2.25 -1.07 -20.10
N GLY A 87 -1.98 -0.69 -18.85
CA GLY A 87 -2.64 0.45 -18.18
C GLY A 87 -4.10 0.21 -17.77
N LYS A 88 -4.72 -0.91 -18.16
CA LYS A 88 -6.09 -1.29 -17.80
C LYS A 88 -6.16 -1.87 -16.39
N THR A 89 -7.30 -1.66 -15.72
CA THR A 89 -7.65 -2.37 -14.48
C THR A 89 -7.98 -3.83 -14.78
N ILE A 90 -7.39 -4.75 -14.03
CA ILE A 90 -7.62 -6.20 -14.07
C ILE A 90 -8.13 -6.68 -12.71
N GLU A 91 -9.07 -7.63 -12.72
CA GLU A 91 -9.62 -8.22 -11.50
C GLU A 91 -8.81 -9.43 -11.03
N LYS A 92 -8.80 -9.67 -9.72
CA LYS A 92 -8.23 -10.87 -9.11
C LYS A 92 -8.73 -12.15 -9.79
N GLY A 93 -7.82 -13.06 -10.11
CA GLY A 93 -8.11 -14.36 -10.75
C GLY A 93 -8.21 -14.32 -12.28
N THR A 94 -8.20 -13.13 -12.91
CA THR A 94 -8.19 -12.99 -14.38
C THR A 94 -6.93 -13.63 -14.97
N LEU A 95 -7.09 -14.39 -16.07
CA LEU A 95 -5.97 -15.01 -16.80
C LEU A 95 -5.16 -13.95 -17.55
N ILE A 96 -3.86 -13.88 -17.27
CA ILE A 96 -2.90 -12.93 -17.85
C ILE A 96 -2.13 -13.59 -18.99
N ALA A 97 -1.64 -14.82 -18.76
CA ALA A 97 -0.87 -15.58 -19.74
C ALA A 97 -1.11 -17.07 -19.54
N LYS A 98 -0.94 -17.85 -20.61
CA LYS A 98 -0.98 -19.31 -20.56
C LYS A 98 0.26 -19.92 -21.21
N LEU A 99 0.90 -20.85 -20.49
CA LEU A 99 2.01 -21.66 -20.99
C LEU A 99 1.49 -22.88 -21.77
N PHE A 100 2.34 -23.46 -22.61
CA PHE A 100 2.05 -24.70 -23.33
C PHE A 100 1.86 -25.86 -22.34
N ASP A 101 0.66 -26.44 -22.34
CA ASP A 101 0.18 -27.46 -21.40
C ASP A 101 -0.01 -28.85 -22.04
N GLY A 102 0.32 -29.00 -23.33
CA GLY A 102 0.01 -30.19 -24.12
C GLY A 102 0.51 -31.51 -23.52
N ASP A 103 1.75 -31.53 -23.01
CA ASP A 103 2.36 -32.72 -22.41
C ASP A 103 1.68 -33.10 -21.09
N LEU A 104 1.34 -32.10 -20.27
CA LEU A 104 0.61 -32.29 -19.00
C LEU A 104 -0.83 -32.76 -19.25
N VAL A 105 -1.52 -32.22 -20.27
CA VAL A 105 -2.87 -32.67 -20.67
C VAL A 105 -2.83 -34.13 -21.18
N ALA A 106 -1.80 -34.52 -21.93
CA ALA A 106 -1.62 -35.91 -22.37
C ALA A 106 -1.34 -36.85 -21.19
N GLN A 107 -0.51 -36.43 -20.24
CA GLN A 107 -0.20 -37.19 -19.02
C GLN A 107 -1.44 -37.34 -18.11
N LEU A 108 -2.24 -36.28 -17.96
CA LEU A 108 -3.51 -36.32 -17.21
C LEU A 108 -4.47 -37.36 -17.82
N LYS A 109 -4.68 -37.32 -19.14
CA LYS A 109 -5.54 -38.31 -19.84
C LYS A 109 -5.07 -39.75 -19.65
N LYS A 110 -3.76 -39.99 -19.67
CA LYS A 110 -3.18 -41.31 -19.39
C LYS A 110 -3.53 -41.79 -17.97
N LEU A 111 -3.34 -40.93 -16.97
CA LEU A 111 -3.64 -41.25 -15.56
C LEU A 111 -5.14 -41.45 -15.33
N GLU A 112 -6.02 -40.69 -15.98
CA GLU A 112 -7.48 -40.85 -15.88
C GLU A 112 -7.93 -42.22 -16.41
N VAL A 113 -7.38 -42.68 -17.53
CA VAL A 113 -7.65 -44.04 -18.06
C VAL A 113 -7.13 -45.13 -17.10
N GLN A 114 -5.95 -44.93 -16.52
CA GLN A 114 -5.39 -45.86 -15.51
C GLN A 114 -6.25 -45.89 -14.24
N LEU A 115 -6.74 -44.74 -13.76
CA LEU A 115 -7.66 -44.65 -12.63
C LEU A 115 -8.97 -45.38 -12.92
N GLN A 116 -9.55 -45.20 -14.11
CA GLN A 116 -10.78 -45.89 -14.49
C GLN A 116 -10.63 -47.42 -14.51
N LEU A 117 -9.46 -47.92 -14.93
CA LEU A 117 -9.14 -49.35 -14.87
C LEU A 117 -8.97 -49.84 -13.43
N ALA A 118 -8.27 -49.07 -12.58
CA ALA A 118 -8.08 -49.40 -11.17
C ALA A 118 -9.42 -49.42 -10.40
N GLN A 119 -10.29 -48.44 -10.64
CA GLN A 119 -11.63 -48.38 -10.04
C GLN A 119 -12.47 -49.62 -10.40
N LYS A 120 -12.55 -50.00 -11.67
CA LYS A 120 -13.25 -51.24 -12.11
C LYS A 120 -12.64 -52.52 -11.54
N THR A 121 -11.39 -52.47 -11.09
CA THR A 121 -10.69 -53.61 -10.47
C THR A 121 -10.99 -53.66 -8.97
N GLU A 122 -10.94 -52.52 -8.28
CA GLU A 122 -11.37 -52.36 -6.88
C GLU A 122 -12.85 -52.69 -6.70
N GLU A 123 -13.76 -52.19 -7.54
CA GLU A 123 -15.20 -52.54 -7.53
C GLU A 123 -15.42 -54.06 -7.62
N ARG A 124 -14.69 -54.73 -8.51
CA ARG A 124 -14.77 -56.19 -8.68
C ARG A 124 -14.22 -56.93 -7.47
N GLN A 125 -13.13 -56.46 -6.89
CA GLN A 125 -12.58 -57.03 -5.66
C GLN A 125 -13.49 -56.78 -4.46
N SER A 126 -14.14 -55.62 -4.36
CA SER A 126 -15.17 -55.33 -3.34
C SER A 126 -16.33 -56.32 -3.40
N GLN A 127 -16.77 -56.70 -4.62
CA GLN A 127 -17.78 -57.75 -4.82
C GLN A 127 -17.27 -59.13 -4.40
N LEU A 128 -16.03 -59.49 -4.77
CA LEU A 128 -15.42 -60.77 -4.39
C LEU A 128 -15.17 -60.87 -2.87
N LEU A 129 -14.78 -59.79 -2.20
CA LEU A 129 -14.57 -59.75 -0.75
C LEU A 129 -15.89 -59.97 0.00
N LYS A 130 -17.00 -59.36 -0.47
CA LYS A 130 -18.35 -59.62 0.06
C LYS A 130 -18.80 -61.07 -0.16
N ALA A 131 -18.35 -61.70 -1.24
CA ALA A 131 -18.54 -63.12 -1.53
C ALA A 131 -17.47 -64.04 -0.91
N GLN A 132 -16.59 -63.52 -0.04
CA GLN A 132 -15.52 -64.25 0.66
C GLN A 132 -14.50 -64.94 -0.27
N GLY A 133 -14.37 -64.46 -1.51
CA GLY A 133 -13.52 -65.02 -2.57
C GLY A 133 -12.11 -64.43 -2.66
N ILE A 134 -11.76 -63.42 -1.87
CA ILE A 134 -10.40 -62.83 -1.77
C ILE A 134 -10.07 -62.42 -0.33
N SER A 135 -8.80 -62.15 -0.03
CA SER A 135 -8.39 -61.58 1.26
C SER A 135 -8.72 -60.09 1.35
N GLN A 136 -8.93 -59.59 2.58
CA GLN A 136 -9.05 -58.16 2.84
C GLN A 136 -7.77 -57.41 2.40
N GLN A 137 -6.59 -58.03 2.55
CA GLN A 137 -5.31 -57.45 2.11
C GLN A 137 -5.28 -57.17 0.60
N ASP A 138 -5.86 -58.05 -0.22
CA ASP A 138 -5.88 -57.89 -1.68
C ASP A 138 -6.74 -56.69 -2.10
N TYR A 139 -7.90 -56.54 -1.44
CA TYR A 139 -8.79 -55.40 -1.60
C TYR A 139 -8.12 -54.08 -1.16
N ASP A 140 -7.47 -54.08 0.00
CA ASP A 140 -6.77 -52.90 0.53
C ASP A 140 -5.64 -52.46 -0.42
N ILE A 141 -4.93 -53.38 -1.06
CA ILE A 141 -3.92 -53.08 -2.09
C ILE A 141 -4.54 -52.38 -3.31
N SER A 142 -5.70 -52.85 -3.81
CA SER A 142 -6.37 -52.17 -4.94
C SER A 142 -6.96 -50.82 -4.56
N LEU A 143 -7.49 -50.68 -3.34
CA LEU A 143 -7.95 -49.40 -2.82
C LEU A 143 -6.80 -48.39 -2.70
N LEU A 144 -5.62 -48.83 -2.23
CA LEU A 144 -4.39 -48.03 -2.23
C LEU A 144 -3.98 -47.64 -3.66
N GLN A 145 -4.06 -48.55 -4.63
CA GLN A 145 -3.74 -48.25 -6.03
C GLN A 145 -4.67 -47.18 -6.63
N VAL A 146 -5.97 -47.24 -6.34
CA VAL A 146 -6.94 -46.20 -6.72
C VAL A 146 -6.61 -44.85 -6.07
N ASN A 147 -6.20 -44.85 -4.81
CA ASN A 147 -5.85 -43.63 -4.08
C ASN A 147 -4.52 -43.00 -4.55
N ASN A 148 -3.52 -43.82 -4.87
CA ASN A 148 -2.26 -43.36 -5.47
C ASN A 148 -2.51 -42.66 -6.83
N LEU A 149 -3.29 -43.29 -7.72
CA LEU A 149 -3.61 -42.69 -9.02
C LEU A 149 -4.43 -41.39 -8.90
N LYS A 150 -5.30 -41.26 -7.88
CA LYS A 150 -5.97 -39.98 -7.57
C LYS A 150 -4.97 -38.90 -7.12
N ALA A 151 -3.98 -39.27 -6.29
CA ALA A 151 -2.95 -38.34 -5.85
C ALA A 151 -2.07 -37.87 -7.01
N ASP A 152 -1.64 -38.79 -7.88
CA ASP A 152 -0.87 -38.47 -9.10
C ASP A 152 -1.64 -37.51 -10.03
N ILE A 153 -2.94 -37.74 -10.23
CA ILE A 153 -3.81 -36.82 -10.98
C ILE A 153 -3.87 -35.44 -10.29
N GLY A 154 -3.91 -35.39 -8.96
CA GLY A 154 -3.86 -34.13 -8.20
C GLY A 154 -2.56 -33.34 -8.45
N ILE A 155 -1.42 -34.02 -8.52
CA ILE A 155 -0.12 -33.41 -8.85
C ILE A 155 -0.15 -32.83 -10.26
N ILE A 156 -0.63 -33.58 -11.26
CA ILE A 156 -0.69 -33.10 -12.65
C ILE A 156 -1.70 -31.95 -12.82
N LYS A 157 -2.84 -31.99 -12.13
CA LYS A 157 -3.79 -30.86 -12.10
C LYS A 157 -3.17 -29.60 -11.50
N THR A 158 -2.47 -29.73 -10.37
CA THR A 158 -1.73 -28.61 -9.77
C THR A 158 -0.69 -28.02 -10.75
N ASN A 159 0.02 -28.87 -11.50
CA ASN A 159 0.97 -28.41 -12.51
C ASN A 159 0.29 -27.76 -13.73
N LEU A 160 -0.91 -28.20 -14.11
CA LEU A 160 -1.73 -27.53 -15.13
C LEU A 160 -2.19 -26.14 -14.66
N ASP A 161 -2.65 -26.01 -13.42
CA ASP A 161 -3.04 -24.73 -12.84
C ASP A 161 -1.85 -23.74 -12.84
N LYS A 162 -0.63 -24.21 -12.59
CA LYS A 162 0.61 -23.43 -12.72
C LYS A 162 0.98 -22.99 -14.14
N THR A 163 0.38 -23.59 -15.18
CA THR A 163 0.51 -23.07 -16.55
C THR A 163 -0.38 -21.85 -16.80
N GLU A 164 -1.38 -21.60 -15.95
CA GLU A 164 -2.36 -20.53 -16.08
C GLU A 164 -2.05 -19.37 -15.12
N ILE A 165 -1.37 -18.36 -15.65
CA ILE A 165 -0.84 -17.25 -14.85
C ILE A 165 -1.95 -16.22 -14.64
N ARG A 166 -2.36 -16.03 -13.39
CA ARG A 166 -3.54 -15.24 -12.99
C ARG A 166 -3.18 -14.06 -12.09
N ALA A 167 -4.01 -13.02 -12.11
CA ALA A 167 -3.82 -11.85 -11.25
C ALA A 167 -4.04 -12.17 -9.75
N PRO A 168 -3.08 -11.91 -8.84
CA PRO A 168 -3.22 -12.21 -7.41
C PRO A 168 -4.18 -11.26 -6.68
N PHE A 169 -4.32 -10.02 -7.16
CA PHE A 169 -5.22 -8.99 -6.64
C PHE A 169 -5.74 -8.09 -7.77
N THR A 170 -6.75 -7.27 -7.48
CA THR A 170 -7.33 -6.30 -8.41
C THR A 170 -6.48 -5.04 -8.46
N GLY A 171 -6.01 -4.64 -9.64
CA GLY A 171 -5.11 -3.49 -9.80
C GLY A 171 -4.97 -3.04 -11.24
N LYS A 172 -4.10 -2.07 -11.50
CA LYS A 172 -3.71 -1.69 -12.86
C LYS A 172 -2.55 -2.55 -13.35
N MET A 173 -2.70 -3.08 -14.55
CA MET A 173 -1.67 -3.84 -15.24
C MET A 173 -0.61 -2.90 -15.84
N GLY A 174 0.65 -3.24 -15.65
CA GLY A 174 1.81 -2.51 -16.16
C GLY A 174 2.07 -2.74 -17.64
N LEU A 175 3.34 -2.61 -18.04
CA LEU A 175 3.81 -2.86 -19.39
C LEU A 175 4.06 -4.35 -19.63
N LYS A 176 3.88 -4.78 -20.88
CA LYS A 176 4.12 -6.13 -21.34
C LYS A 176 5.60 -6.32 -21.69
N ASN A 177 6.32 -7.11 -20.90
CA ASN A 177 7.76 -7.36 -21.10
C ASN A 177 8.08 -8.46 -22.13
N ILE A 178 7.07 -9.20 -22.61
CA ILE A 178 7.22 -10.45 -23.37
C ILE A 178 6.17 -10.60 -24.48
N SER A 179 6.38 -11.52 -25.42
CA SER A 179 5.45 -11.80 -26.52
C SER A 179 4.99 -13.26 -26.56
N VAL A 180 3.86 -13.52 -27.21
CA VAL A 180 3.37 -14.88 -27.48
C VAL A 180 4.44 -15.66 -28.27
N GLY A 181 4.64 -16.92 -27.93
CA GLY A 181 5.70 -17.75 -28.50
C GLY A 181 7.06 -17.64 -27.80
N ALA A 182 7.27 -16.65 -26.93
CA ALA A 182 8.49 -16.59 -26.10
C ALA A 182 8.58 -17.77 -25.13
N TYR A 183 9.82 -18.19 -24.84
CA TYR A 183 10.12 -19.13 -23.76
C TYR A 183 10.43 -18.34 -22.49
N VAL A 184 9.80 -18.71 -21.38
CA VAL A 184 9.90 -18.02 -20.08
C VAL A 184 10.34 -18.98 -18.99
N THR A 185 10.90 -18.44 -17.91
CA THR A 185 11.40 -19.16 -16.73
C THR A 185 10.97 -18.42 -15.47
N PRO A 186 11.04 -19.02 -14.26
CA PRO A 186 10.66 -18.33 -13.01
C PRO A 186 11.47 -17.08 -12.65
N ALA A 187 12.47 -16.70 -13.46
CA ALA A 187 13.23 -15.46 -13.33
C ALA A 187 12.80 -14.37 -14.34
N SER A 188 11.90 -14.67 -15.28
CA SER A 188 11.47 -13.71 -16.31
C SER A 188 10.15 -13.02 -15.93
N VAL A 189 10.19 -11.69 -15.83
CA VAL A 189 9.01 -10.84 -15.56
C VAL A 189 8.07 -10.85 -16.77
N ILE A 190 6.78 -11.11 -16.55
CA ILE A 190 5.74 -11.04 -17.58
C ILE A 190 5.14 -9.63 -17.67
N THR A 191 4.69 -9.11 -16.54
CA THR A 191 4.10 -7.78 -16.34
C THR A 191 4.20 -7.44 -14.85
N SER A 192 4.04 -6.16 -14.49
CA SER A 192 3.71 -5.76 -13.12
C SER A 192 2.20 -5.54 -12.95
N ILE A 193 1.72 -5.59 -11.70
CA ILE A 193 0.37 -5.16 -11.29
C ILE A 193 0.52 -4.23 -10.08
N ASN A 194 -0.14 -3.07 -10.13
CA ASN A 194 -0.10 -2.06 -9.07
C ASN A 194 -1.51 -1.79 -8.54
N GLN A 195 -1.71 -1.86 -7.22
CA GLN A 195 -2.99 -1.53 -6.60
C GLN A 195 -3.14 0.00 -6.47
N THR A 196 -3.99 0.59 -7.31
CA THR A 196 -4.24 2.04 -7.34
C THR A 196 -5.46 2.49 -6.54
N ASN A 197 -6.22 1.58 -5.93
CA ASN A 197 -7.43 1.91 -5.16
C ASN A 197 -7.12 2.44 -3.75
N VAL A 198 -6.00 2.01 -3.18
CA VAL A 198 -5.47 2.49 -1.90
C VAL A 198 -4.05 2.97 -2.17
N LEU A 199 -3.74 4.18 -1.72
CA LEU A 199 -2.42 4.78 -1.84
C LEU A 199 -1.85 4.96 -0.43
N LYS A 200 -0.55 4.72 -0.27
CA LYS A 200 0.20 5.02 0.95
C LYS A 200 0.99 6.31 0.72
N VAL A 201 1.20 7.08 1.78
CA VAL A 201 2.13 8.21 1.77
C VAL A 201 3.31 7.84 2.63
N ASP A 202 4.50 7.87 2.03
CA ASP A 202 5.78 7.64 2.70
C ASP A 202 6.45 8.99 2.95
N PHE A 203 6.71 9.32 4.22
CA PHE A 203 7.25 10.61 4.64
C PHE A 203 8.10 10.44 5.90
N THR A 204 9.16 11.24 6.03
CA THR A 204 10.11 11.15 7.15
C THR A 204 9.98 12.37 8.04
N VAL A 205 9.44 12.20 9.24
CA VAL A 205 9.40 13.25 10.27
C VAL A 205 10.74 13.29 11.02
N PRO A 206 11.39 14.46 11.19
CA PRO A 206 12.60 14.56 11.99
C PRO A 206 12.32 14.30 13.48
N GLU A 207 13.20 13.54 14.15
CA GLU A 207 13.10 13.13 15.56
C GLU A 207 12.81 14.28 16.54
N LYS A 208 13.26 15.50 16.23
CA LYS A 208 12.99 16.71 17.03
C LYS A 208 11.48 16.98 17.26
N TYR A 209 10.61 16.45 16.39
CA TYR A 209 9.17 16.72 16.35
C TYR A 209 8.31 15.48 16.62
N ILE A 210 8.89 14.44 17.25
CA ILE A 210 8.24 13.19 17.67
C ILE A 210 8.27 13.11 19.21
#